data_AF-A0A502FSC3-F1
#
_entry.id   AF-A0A502FSC3-F1
#
_cell.length_a   1.000
_cell.length_b   1.000
_cell.length_c   1.000
_cell.angle_alpha   90.00
_cell.angle_beta   90.00
_cell.angle_gamma   90.00
#
_symmetry.space_group_name_H-M   'P 1'
#
loop_
_entity.id
_entity.type
_entity.pdbx_description
1 polymer ?
#
loop_
_entity_poly.entity_id
_entity_poly.type
_entity_poly.pdbx_seq_one_letter_code
_entity_poly.pdbx_strand_id
1 'polypeptide(L)' 'MVFDPERPGLCLLNPTAWLVLELCENRTEQEIVSLYADLFGNRLGRAEAGKHVSAGLQTLAKWALLSLPQEQT' A
#
# COMPACT_ATOMS: atom_id res chain seq x y z
N MET A 1 5.00 -10.90 -8.10
CA MET A 1 6.33 -11.00 -7.46
C MET A 1 7.09 -9.70 -7.74
N VAL A 2 7.71 -9.05 -6.74
CA VAL A 2 8.49 -7.81 -6.96
C VAL A 2 9.98 -8.14 -6.84
N PHE A 3 10.80 -7.60 -7.74
CA PHE A 3 12.26 -7.69 -7.70
C PHE A 3 12.84 -6.29 -7.44
N ASP A 4 13.67 -6.18 -6.40
CA ASP A 4 14.44 -4.98 -6.09
C ASP A 4 15.90 -5.19 -6.55
N PRO A 5 16.41 -4.42 -7.54
CA PRO A 5 17.79 -4.54 -8.00
C PRO A 5 18.82 -3.99 -7.00
N GLU A 6 18.44 -3.04 -6.14
CA GLU A 6 19.31 -2.45 -5.11
C GLU A 6 19.40 -3.35 -3.86
N ARG A 7 18.38 -4.19 -3.65
CA ARG A 7 18.36 -5.23 -2.62
C ARG A 7 17.94 -6.55 -3.25
N PRO A 8 18.88 -7.32 -3.83
CA PRO A 8 18.56 -8.52 -4.61
C PRO A 8 17.88 -9.58 -3.74
N GLY A 9 16.55 -9.55 -3.74
CA GLY A 9 15.67 -10.40 -2.95
C GLY A 9 14.27 -10.39 -3.54
N LEU A 10 13.68 -11.57 -3.70
CA LEU A 10 12.29 -11.71 -4.12
C LEU A 10 11.39 -11.58 -2.89
N CYS A 11 10.46 -10.63 -2.91
CA CYS A 11 9.44 -10.51 -1.88
C CYS A 11 8.06 -10.94 -2.41
N LEU A 12 7.38 -11.73 -1.58
CA LEU A 12 5.99 -12.14 -1.84
C LEU A 12 5.06 -11.13 -1.17
N LEU A 13 4.41 -10.29 -1.96
CA LEU A 13 3.35 -9.41 -1.46
C LEU A 13 2.02 -10.18 -1.45
N ASN A 14 1.24 -9.98 -0.39
CA ASN A 14 -0.16 -10.42 -0.38
C ASN A 14 -1.01 -9.54 -1.32
N PRO A 15 -2.24 -9.94 -1.69
CA PRO A 15 -3.06 -9.20 -2.66
C PRO A 15 -3.33 -7.74 -2.26
N THR A 16 -3.50 -7.46 -0.96
CA THR A 16 -3.70 -6.10 -0.46
C THR A 16 -2.46 -5.23 -0.68
N ALA A 17 -1.27 -5.74 -0.35
CA ALA A 17 -0.01 -5.02 -0.55
C ALA A 17 0.31 -4.82 -2.03
N TRP A 18 -0.03 -5.78 -2.89
CA TRP A 18 0.02 -5.60 -4.35
C TRP A 18 -0.87 -4.44 -4.80
N LEU A 19 -2.13 -4.45 -4.41
CA LEU A 19 -3.06 -3.42 -4.85
C LEU A 19 -2.68 -2.04 -4.32
N VAL A 20 -2.19 -1.95 -3.08
CA VAL A 20 -1.69 -0.69 -2.51
C VAL A 20 -0.48 -0.18 -3.29
N LEU A 21 0.46 -1.05 -3.67
CA LEU A 21 1.62 -0.67 -4.49
C LEU A 21 1.20 -0.05 -5.83
N GLU A 22 0.25 -0.67 -6.53
CA GLU A 22 -0.31 -0.15 -7.79
C GLU A 22 -1.00 1.22 -7.61
N LEU A 23 -1.51 1.49 -6.40
CA LEU A 23 -2.19 2.75 -6.10
C LEU A 23 -1.25 3.87 -5.65
N CYS A 24 0.01 3.58 -5.31
CA CYS A 24 0.92 4.54 -4.68
C CYS A 24 1.50 5.63 -5.59
N GLU A 25 1.46 5.51 -6.93
CA GLU A 25 2.12 6.46 -7.85
C GLU A 25 1.69 7.93 -7.61
N ASN A 26 2.54 8.70 -6.92
CA ASN A 26 2.34 10.11 -6.56
C ASN A 26 1.03 10.43 -5.81
N ARG A 27 0.48 9.47 -5.06
CA ARG A 27 -0.75 9.67 -4.28
C ARG A 27 -0.49 9.75 -2.79
N THR A 28 -1.27 10.60 -2.11
CA THR A 28 -1.36 10.62 -0.65
C THR A 28 -2.11 9.40 -0.12
N GLU A 29 -1.91 9.06 1.15
CA GLU A 29 -2.63 7.94 1.78
C GLU A 29 -4.15 8.10 1.67
N GLN A 30 -4.67 9.32 1.82
CA GLN A 30 -6.12 9.57 1.73
C GLN A 30 -6.67 9.31 0.32
N GLU A 31 -5.92 9.65 -0.73
CA GLU A 31 -6.29 9.34 -2.12
C GLU A 31 -6.24 7.84 -2.37
N ILE A 32 -5.22 7.15 -1.85
CA ILE A 32 -5.10 5.70 -1.93
C ILE A 32 -6.28 5.02 -1.24
N VAL A 33 -6.67 5.47 -0.03
CA VAL A 33 -7.84 4.94 0.69
C VAL A 33 -9.14 5.15 -0.08
N SER A 34 -9.31 6.31 -0.73
CA SER A 34 -10.51 6.57 -1.54
C SER A 34 -10.58 5.62 -2.73
N LEU A 35 -9.50 5.54 -3.52
CA LEU A 35 -9.43 4.67 -4.69
C LEU A 35 -9.57 3.20 -4.32
N TYR A 36 -8.95 2.78 -3.21
CA TYR A 36 -9.08 1.43 -2.70
C TYR A 36 -10.54 1.13 -2.37
N ALA A 37 -11.24 2.00 -1.65
CA ALA A 37 -12.67 1.83 -1.36
C ALA A 37 -13.51 1.75 -2.65
N ASP A 38 -13.23 2.63 -3.62
CA ASP A 38 -13.95 2.68 -4.90
C ASP A 38 -13.81 1.37 -5.70
N LEU A 39 -12.63 0.73 -5.68
CA LEU A 39 -12.40 -0.56 -6.35
C LEU A 39 -13.25 -1.70 -5.77
N PHE A 40 -13.61 -1.64 -4.49
CA PHE A 40 -14.50 -2.61 -3.84
C PHE A 40 -15.96 -2.16 -3.80
N GLY A 41 -16.25 -0.93 -4.25
CA GLY A 41 -17.58 -0.33 -4.26
C GLY A 41 -18.26 -0.39 -2.89
N ASN A 42 -19.54 -0.76 -2.85
CA ASN A 42 -20.32 -0.83 -1.61
C ASN A 42 -19.95 -1.99 -0.68
N ARG A 43 -18.97 -2.84 -1.06
CA ARG A 43 -18.58 -4.02 -0.25
C ARG A 43 -17.60 -3.67 0.85
N LEU A 44 -16.91 -2.54 0.75
CA LEU A 44 -15.89 -2.14 1.71
C LEU A 44 -16.08 -0.67 2.09
N GLY A 45 -16.43 -0.42 3.35
CA GLY A 45 -16.54 0.93 3.87
C GLY A 45 -15.17 1.61 3.96
N ARG A 46 -15.16 2.95 3.88
CA ARG A 46 -13.93 3.77 3.90
C ARG A 46 -13.02 3.49 5.11
N ALA A 47 -13.61 3.24 6.29
CA ALA A 47 -12.85 2.92 7.49
C ALA A 47 -12.09 1.57 7.37
N GLU A 48 -12.71 0.57 6.75
CA GLU A 48 -12.08 -0.74 6.55
C GLU A 48 -11.05 -0.68 5.42
N ALA A 49 -11.34 0.08 4.36
CA ALA A 49 -10.36 0.41 3.32
C ALA A 49 -9.10 1.07 3.91
N GLY A 50 -9.28 1.99 4.87
CA GLY A 50 -8.17 2.59 5.62
C GLY A 50 -7.28 1.57 6.31
N LYS A 51 -7.86 0.58 6.99
CA LYS A 51 -7.09 -0.49 7.64
C LYS A 51 -6.32 -1.34 6.63
N HIS A 52 -6.94 -1.66 5.50
CA HIS A 52 -6.29 -2.45 4.44
C HIS A 52 -5.12 -1.70 3.81
N VAL A 53 -5.32 -0.40 3.51
CA VAL A 53 -4.27 0.46 2.96
C VAL A 53 -3.11 0.59 3.95
N SER A 54 -3.40 0.88 5.22
CA SER A 54 -2.37 0.97 6.26
C SER A 54 -1.56 -0.34 6.39
N ALA A 55 -2.24 -1.49 6.41
CA ALA A 55 -1.56 -2.79 6.46
C ALA A 55 -0.71 -3.08 5.20
N GLY A 56 -1.19 -2.66 4.03
CA GLY A 56 -0.44 -2.74 2.77
C GLY A 56 0.82 -1.87 2.80
N LEU A 57 0.70 -0.60 3.20
CA LEU A 57 1.82 0.34 3.33
C LEU A 57 2.86 -0.16 4.34
N GLN A 58 2.44 -0.68 5.49
CA GLN A 58 3.35 -1.30 6.46
C GLN A 58 4.10 -2.51 5.87
N THR A 59 3.41 -3.32 5.07
CA THR A 59 4.04 -4.45 4.36
C THR A 59 5.09 -3.96 3.38
N LEU A 60 4.78 -2.94 2.58
CA LEU A 60 5.71 -2.36 1.60
C LEU A 60 6.92 -1.69 2.28
N ALA A 61 6.70 -0.98 3.38
CA ALA A 61 7.76 -0.36 4.18
C ALA A 61 8.69 -1.42 4.81
N LYS A 62 8.15 -2.53 5.31
CA LYS A 62 8.94 -3.65 5.85
C LYS A 62 9.91 -4.22 4.82
N TRP A 63 9.51 -4.26 3.56
CA TRP A 63 10.35 -4.73 2.46
C TRP A 63 11.20 -3.62 1.83
N ALA A 64 11.18 -2.41 2.38
CA ALA A 64 11.85 -1.22 1.86
C ALA A 64 11.50 -0.87 0.41
N LEU A 65 10.32 -1.30 -0.06
CA LEU A 65 9.82 -0.97 -1.40
C LEU A 65 9.27 0.47 -1.46
N LEU A 66 8.97 1.06 -0.31
CA LEU A 66 8.56 2.45 -0.17
C LEU A 66 9.32 3.09 0.99
N SER A 67 9.74 4.34 0.80
CA SER A 67 10.16 5.21 1.89
C SER A 67 8.94 6.01 2.34
N LEU A 68 8.36 5.66 3.48
CA LEU A 68 7.29 6.45 4.07
C LEU A 68 7.89 7.74 4.65
N PRO A 69 7.33 8.93 4.37
CA PRO A 69 7.75 10.14 5.06
C PRO A 69 7.49 9.92 6.56
N GLN A 70 8.56 10.00 7.36
CA GLN A 70 8.45 9.97 8.81
C GLN A 70 7.67 11.21 9.23
N GLU A 71 6.45 11.04 9.74
CA GLU A 71 5.75 12.13 10.43
C GLU A 71 6.64 12.59 11.60
N GLN A 72 7.18 13.80 11.49
CA GLN A 72 7.93 14.44 12.56
C GLN A 72 6.93 14.84 13.64
N THR A 73 6.96 14.08 14.75
CA THR A 73 6.25 14.39 16.00
C THR A 73 6.65 15.75 16.57
#